data_AF-A0A930ECT2-F1
#
_entry.id   AF-A0A930ECT2-F1
#
_cell.length_a   1.000
_cell.length_b   1.000
_cell.length_c   1.000
_cell.angle_alpha   90.00
_cell.angle_beta   90.00
_cell.angle_gamma   90.00
#
_symmetry.space_group_name_H-M   'P 1'
#
loop_
_entity.id
_entity.type
_entity.pdbx_description
1 polymer ?
#
loop_
_entity_poly.entity_id
_entity_poly.type
_entity_poly.pdbx_seq_one_letter_code
_entity_poly.pdbx_strand_id
1 'polypeptide(L)'
;GLDRVYELGKVFRNEGMDKNHSPEFTSMECYMAYGNQEDMMDLMEQIVYKCAMEVNGSPIISYEGKTFDVTPPWNKIDMTESVIKVTGIPFDKIDDDAEARERAIAYGMDAEEVNNWTRGKIIAEMFDEYCEDIPGLLDGPVFLTGHPVEVSPLAKKDPKDPRITRRFEAYINGWELSNAFSELNDPIDQYERFAEQQRELDLGLDDEAHPMDMDFVNALEVGMPPTGGLGIGVDRLVMLLTDSSTIRDVQLFPVMKPLGKGSGSEEKAERKLDLSKVKVEPLFEEFVDFDTFSKSDFRVVKVLACEEVPKSKKLLKFTLNDGSGQTRTILSGIKETYSAEELVGKTLVAITNLPPRKMMGLESCGMLLSAICDYDGEEILSLLMLDDSIPAGAKLY
;
A
#
# COMPACT_ATOMS: atom_id res chain seq x y z
N GLY A 1 -17.49 -33.10 0.27
CA GLY A 1 -17.49 -34.44 0.91
C GLY A 1 -16.22 -34.75 1.71
N LEU A 2 -15.39 -33.76 2.04
CA LEU A 2 -14.38 -33.86 3.09
C LEU A 2 -14.89 -32.96 4.21
N ASP A 3 -15.11 -33.52 5.41
CA ASP A 3 -15.88 -32.81 6.44
C ASP A 3 -15.07 -31.76 7.21
N ARG A 4 -13.74 -31.89 7.23
CA ARG A 4 -12.84 -30.97 7.93
C ARG A 4 -11.57 -30.81 7.11
N VAL A 5 -11.40 -29.65 6.52
CA VAL A 5 -10.25 -29.32 5.67
C VAL A 5 -9.64 -28.01 6.14
N TYR A 6 -8.34 -27.88 5.98
CA TYR A 6 -7.64 -26.62 6.13
C TYR A 6 -6.54 -26.54 5.09
N GLU A 7 -6.20 -25.32 4.70
CA GLU A 7 -5.08 -25.01 3.84
C GLU A 7 -4.33 -23.82 4.46
N LEU A 8 -3.00 -23.93 4.51
CA LEU A 8 -2.11 -22.83 4.88
C LEU A 8 -1.28 -22.52 3.65
N GLY A 9 -1.53 -21.36 3.05
CA GLY A 9 -1.04 -21.03 1.72
C GLY A 9 -0.78 -19.54 1.54
N LYS A 10 -0.22 -19.19 0.39
CA LYS A 10 -0.04 -17.79 -0.02
C LYS A 10 -1.31 -17.29 -0.70
N VAL A 11 -1.76 -16.12 -0.27
CA VAL A 11 -2.82 -15.33 -0.90
C VAL A 11 -2.17 -14.11 -1.52
N PHE A 12 -2.66 -13.71 -2.70
CA PHE A 12 -2.14 -12.58 -3.46
C PHE A 12 -3.23 -11.53 -3.63
N ARG A 13 -2.95 -10.29 -3.25
CA ARG A 13 -3.85 -9.14 -3.45
C ARG A 13 -3.09 -8.03 -4.14
N ASN A 14 -3.69 -7.44 -5.17
CA ASN A 14 -3.07 -6.35 -5.93
C ASN A 14 -3.33 -5.00 -5.25
N GLU A 15 -2.89 -4.89 -4.01
CA GLU A 15 -3.15 -3.76 -3.11
C GLU A 15 -1.85 -3.00 -2.77
N GLY A 16 -2.00 -1.90 -2.04
CA GLY A 16 -0.88 -1.15 -1.49
C GLY A 16 -0.07 -1.96 -0.47
N MET A 17 1.09 -1.42 -0.08
CA MET A 17 1.94 -2.01 0.96
C MET A 17 2.09 -1.02 2.10
N ASP A 18 1.86 -1.49 3.32
CA ASP A 18 2.07 -0.71 4.54
C ASP A 18 2.75 -1.56 5.63
N LYS A 19 2.56 -1.21 6.90
CA LYS A 19 3.16 -1.93 8.03
C LYS A 19 2.55 -3.33 8.24
N ASN A 20 1.27 -3.53 7.88
CA ASN A 20 0.47 -4.72 8.14
C ASN A 20 0.00 -5.43 6.85
N HIS A 21 0.19 -4.81 5.68
CA HIS A 21 -0.20 -5.32 4.37
C HIS A 21 0.99 -5.58 3.44
N SER A 22 0.96 -6.75 2.81
CA SER A 22 1.92 -7.18 1.77
C SER A 22 1.13 -7.77 0.60
N PRO A 23 1.55 -7.57 -0.67
CA PRO A 23 0.81 -8.06 -1.84
C PRO A 23 0.75 -9.59 -1.91
N GLU A 24 1.68 -10.25 -1.22
CA GLU A 24 1.63 -11.67 -0.88
C GLU A 24 1.68 -11.86 0.63
N PHE A 25 0.73 -12.61 1.17
CA PHE A 25 0.67 -12.92 2.59
C PHE A 25 0.23 -14.36 2.80
N THR A 26 0.51 -14.90 3.98
CA THR A 26 0.10 -16.25 4.36
C THR A 26 -1.22 -16.20 5.11
N SER A 27 -2.21 -16.90 4.57
CA SER A 27 -3.50 -17.14 5.23
C SER A 27 -3.63 -18.63 5.55
N MET A 28 -4.33 -18.92 6.63
CA MET A 28 -4.88 -20.25 6.87
C MET A 28 -6.39 -20.16 6.73
N GLU A 29 -6.95 -20.91 5.79
CA GLU A 29 -8.40 -21.12 5.71
C GLU A 29 -8.75 -22.53 6.17
N CYS A 30 -9.85 -22.67 6.88
CA CYS A 30 -10.39 -23.97 7.24
C CYS A 30 -11.91 -23.98 7.17
N TYR A 31 -12.46 -25.14 6.83
CA TYR A 31 -13.88 -25.37 6.68
C TYR A 31 -14.27 -26.64 7.43
N MET A 32 -15.29 -26.52 8.28
CA MET A 32 -15.84 -27.61 9.08
C MET A 32 -17.32 -27.82 8.77
N ALA A 33 -17.63 -28.93 8.10
CA ALA A 33 -19.00 -29.40 7.92
C ALA A 33 -19.66 -29.67 9.28
N TYR A 34 -20.95 -29.35 9.34
CA TYR A 34 -21.80 -29.32 10.53
C TYR A 34 -21.35 -28.32 11.61
N GLY A 35 -20.41 -27.42 11.28
CA GLY A 35 -20.02 -26.28 12.09
C GLY A 35 -20.86 -25.03 11.79
N ASN A 36 -20.75 -24.05 12.67
CA ASN A 36 -21.33 -22.73 12.54
C ASN A 36 -20.38 -21.64 13.08
N GLN A 37 -20.86 -20.41 13.14
CA GLN A 37 -20.10 -19.24 13.59
C GLN A 37 -19.50 -19.41 15.00
N GLU A 38 -20.24 -19.99 15.95
CA GLU A 38 -19.77 -20.21 17.33
C GLU A 38 -18.66 -21.26 17.37
N ASP A 39 -18.77 -22.32 16.57
CA ASP A 39 -17.71 -23.33 16.48
C ASP A 39 -16.40 -22.71 15.92
N MET A 40 -16.51 -21.74 15.01
CA MET A 40 -15.36 -21.03 14.45
C MET A 40 -14.77 -20.03 15.45
N MET A 41 -15.58 -19.41 16.32
CA MET A 41 -15.08 -18.61 17.44
C MET A 41 -14.27 -19.46 18.42
N ASP A 42 -14.83 -20.60 18.86
CA ASP A 42 -14.14 -21.55 19.74
C ASP A 42 -12.82 -22.02 19.11
N LEU A 43 -12.82 -22.31 17.80
CA LEU A 43 -11.61 -22.72 17.09
C LEU A 43 -10.56 -21.61 17.04
N MET A 44 -10.96 -20.37 16.72
CA MET A 44 -10.08 -19.21 16.67
C MET A 44 -9.41 -18.93 18.03
N GLU A 45 -10.21 -18.90 19.10
CA GLU A 45 -9.72 -18.75 20.47
C GLU A 45 -8.67 -19.82 20.83
N GLN A 46 -8.96 -21.09 20.51
CA GLN A 46 -8.06 -22.20 20.81
C GLN A 46 -6.76 -22.17 20.00
N ILE A 47 -6.80 -21.73 18.74
CA ILE A 47 -5.60 -21.58 17.91
C ILE A 47 -4.69 -20.51 18.52
N VAL A 48 -5.21 -19.31 18.76
CA VAL A 48 -4.41 -18.20 19.29
C VAL A 48 -3.87 -18.50 20.68
N TYR A 49 -4.71 -19.07 21.57
CA TYR A 49 -4.27 -19.46 22.91
C TYR A 49 -3.12 -20.48 22.86
N LYS A 50 -3.23 -21.54 22.05
CA LYS A 50 -2.20 -22.57 21.96
C LYS A 50 -0.91 -22.05 21.34
N CYS A 51 -1.00 -21.19 20.32
CA CYS A 51 0.17 -20.52 19.75
C CYS A 51 0.87 -19.63 20.79
N ALA A 52 0.13 -18.83 21.55
CA ALA A 52 0.70 -17.99 22.61
C ALA A 52 1.38 -18.83 23.70
N MET A 53 0.73 -19.91 24.15
CA MET A 53 1.31 -20.83 25.14
C MET A 53 2.58 -21.51 24.64
N GLU A 54 2.64 -21.94 23.38
CA GLU A 54 3.81 -22.63 22.82
C GLU A 54 4.99 -21.68 22.58
N VAL A 55 4.72 -20.47 22.05
CA VAL A 55 5.77 -19.51 21.67
C VAL A 55 6.25 -18.70 22.89
N ASN A 56 5.31 -18.21 23.71
CA ASN A 56 5.61 -17.28 24.81
C ASN A 56 5.57 -17.95 26.19
N GLY A 57 5.13 -19.21 26.30
CA GLY A 57 4.95 -19.89 27.59
C GLY A 57 3.83 -19.31 28.45
N SER A 58 3.00 -18.43 27.88
CA SER A 58 2.02 -17.59 28.59
C SER A 58 0.86 -17.25 27.65
N PRO A 59 -0.39 -17.14 28.15
CA PRO A 59 -1.51 -16.64 27.35
C PRO A 59 -1.51 -15.11 27.24
N ILE A 60 -0.55 -14.42 27.87
CA ILE A 60 -0.38 -12.97 27.77
C ILE A 60 0.64 -12.68 26.67
N ILE A 61 0.19 -12.07 25.58
CA ILE A 61 1.02 -11.56 24.49
C ILE A 61 1.48 -10.15 24.84
N SER A 62 2.78 -9.88 24.74
CA SER A 62 3.36 -8.54 24.87
C SER A 62 3.69 -8.02 23.47
N TYR A 63 3.18 -6.84 23.12
CA TYR A 63 3.37 -6.26 21.79
C TYR A 63 3.48 -4.73 21.88
N GLU A 64 4.58 -4.15 21.42
CA GLU A 64 4.87 -2.71 21.46
C GLU A 64 4.62 -2.06 22.84
N GLY A 65 4.90 -2.80 23.91
CA GLY A 65 4.69 -2.36 25.30
C GLY A 65 3.25 -2.48 25.82
N LYS A 66 2.30 -2.93 25.00
CA LYS A 66 0.94 -3.33 25.40
C LYS A 66 0.92 -4.82 25.76
N THR A 67 -0.11 -5.24 26.51
CA THR A 67 -0.33 -6.63 26.91
C THR A 67 -1.74 -7.08 26.56
N PHE A 68 -1.87 -8.25 25.95
CA PHE A 68 -3.13 -8.85 25.54
C PHE A 68 -3.28 -10.25 26.13
N ASP A 69 -4.28 -10.47 26.98
CA ASP A 69 -4.60 -11.80 27.50
C ASP A 69 -5.53 -12.53 26.54
N VAL A 70 -5.01 -13.54 25.83
CA VAL A 70 -5.77 -14.33 24.85
C VAL A 70 -6.48 -15.53 25.48
N THR A 71 -6.59 -15.60 26.81
CA THR A 71 -7.32 -16.68 27.50
C THR A 71 -8.80 -16.66 27.10
N PRO A 72 -9.36 -17.77 26.59
CA PRO A 72 -10.79 -17.88 26.29
C PRO A 72 -11.65 -17.73 27.56
N PRO A 73 -12.87 -17.19 27.46
CA PRO A 73 -13.53 -16.68 26.26
C PRO A 73 -13.21 -15.20 26.00
N TRP A 74 -13.19 -14.80 24.73
CA TRP A 74 -13.02 -13.43 24.27
C TRP A 74 -14.32 -12.64 24.36
N ASN A 75 -14.21 -11.31 24.44
CA ASN A 75 -15.37 -10.44 24.46
C ASN A 75 -16.06 -10.47 23.08
N LYS A 76 -17.39 -10.29 23.06
CA LYS A 76 -18.15 -10.15 21.81
C LYS A 76 -18.81 -8.77 21.77
N ILE A 77 -18.68 -8.10 20.64
CA ILE A 77 -19.35 -6.84 20.35
C ILE A 77 -20.16 -6.96 19.08
N ASP A 78 -21.22 -6.17 18.96
CA ASP A 78 -22.05 -6.08 17.76
C ASP A 78 -21.72 -4.80 17.00
N MET A 79 -21.58 -4.90 15.68
CA MET A 79 -21.23 -3.79 14.79
C MET A 79 -22.28 -2.68 14.86
N THR A 80 -23.57 -3.02 14.70
CA THR A 80 -24.66 -2.03 14.70
C THR A 80 -24.77 -1.37 16.07
N GLU A 81 -24.69 -2.13 17.16
CA GLU A 81 -24.69 -1.56 18.50
C GLU A 81 -23.49 -0.64 18.76
N SER A 82 -22.32 -0.98 18.23
CA SER A 82 -21.11 -0.17 18.38
C SER A 82 -21.28 1.17 17.66
N VAL A 83 -21.76 1.16 16.42
CA VAL A 83 -22.09 2.39 15.68
C VAL A 83 -23.15 3.21 16.42
N ILE A 84 -24.21 2.59 16.96
CA ILE A 84 -25.23 3.31 17.75
C ILE A 84 -24.61 3.97 18.99
N LYS A 85 -23.74 3.26 19.72
CA LYS A 85 -23.10 3.77 20.95
C LYS A 85 -22.19 4.96 20.66
N VAL A 86 -21.50 4.96 19.53
CA VAL A 86 -20.55 6.01 19.13
C VAL A 86 -21.27 7.21 18.54
N THR A 87 -22.18 6.96 17.60
CA THR A 87 -22.79 8.01 16.78
C THR A 87 -24.09 8.56 17.36
N GLY A 88 -24.77 7.78 18.19
CA GLY A 88 -26.12 8.08 18.68
C GLY A 88 -27.23 7.89 17.64
N ILE A 89 -26.90 7.45 16.42
CA ILE A 89 -27.88 7.20 15.35
C ILE A 89 -28.56 5.85 15.63
N PRO A 90 -29.91 5.78 15.72
CA PRO A 90 -30.63 4.56 16.09
C PRO A 90 -30.82 3.62 14.88
N PHE A 91 -29.72 3.08 14.34
CA PHE A 91 -29.76 2.18 13.19
C PHE A 91 -30.59 0.91 13.42
N ASP A 92 -30.85 0.52 14.67
CA ASP A 92 -31.76 -0.57 15.04
C ASP A 92 -33.22 -0.30 14.63
N LYS A 93 -33.60 0.97 14.48
CA LYS A 93 -34.97 1.44 14.19
C LYS A 93 -35.13 2.06 12.80
N ILE A 94 -34.05 2.21 12.07
CA ILE A 94 -34.05 2.75 10.71
C ILE A 94 -34.01 1.55 9.77
N ASP A 95 -35.02 1.39 8.93
CA ASP A 95 -35.07 0.34 7.90
C ASP A 95 -34.96 0.90 6.47
N ASP A 96 -35.04 2.23 6.32
CA ASP A 96 -35.02 2.93 5.04
C ASP A 96 -33.61 3.44 4.69
N ASP A 97 -33.16 3.15 3.48
CA ASP A 97 -31.84 3.58 3.00
C ASP A 97 -31.71 5.10 2.92
N ALA A 98 -32.77 5.81 2.50
CA ALA A 98 -32.70 7.27 2.36
C ALA A 98 -32.58 7.95 3.73
N GLU A 99 -33.33 7.48 4.74
CA GLU A 99 -33.15 7.95 6.12
C GLU A 99 -31.74 7.61 6.64
N ALA A 100 -31.23 6.39 6.40
CA ALA A 100 -29.88 6.02 6.83
C ALA A 100 -28.81 6.95 6.23
N ARG A 101 -28.90 7.26 4.93
CA ARG A 101 -28.01 8.22 4.23
C ARG A 101 -28.09 9.60 4.84
N GLU A 102 -29.30 10.13 5.06
CA GLU A 102 -29.49 11.45 5.67
C GLU A 102 -28.82 11.54 7.05
N ARG A 103 -28.99 10.51 7.89
CA ARG A 103 -28.36 10.48 9.22
C ARG A 103 -26.83 10.38 9.15
N ALA A 104 -26.29 9.55 8.26
CA ALA A 104 -24.85 9.38 8.09
C ALA A 104 -24.17 10.68 7.59
N ILE A 105 -24.78 11.33 6.59
CA ILE A 105 -24.31 12.63 6.08
C ILE A 105 -24.38 13.70 7.17
N ALA A 106 -25.46 13.73 7.95
CA ALA A 106 -25.60 14.68 9.06
C ALA A 106 -24.56 14.45 10.18
N TYR A 107 -24.05 13.23 10.32
CA TYR A 107 -23.02 12.89 11.31
C TYR A 107 -21.61 13.25 10.84
N GLY A 108 -21.34 13.15 9.53
CA GLY A 108 -20.06 13.57 8.95
C GLY A 108 -19.57 12.77 7.74
N MET A 109 -20.33 11.81 7.23
CA MET A 109 -19.94 11.07 6.04
C MET A 109 -20.07 11.92 4.77
N ASP A 110 -19.23 11.64 3.76
CA ASP A 110 -19.26 12.35 2.48
C ASP A 110 -20.56 12.02 1.72
N ALA A 111 -21.27 13.06 1.28
CA ALA A 111 -22.52 12.89 0.57
C ALA A 111 -22.36 12.27 -0.83
N GLU A 112 -21.22 12.48 -1.49
CA GLU A 112 -20.92 11.89 -2.79
C GLU A 112 -20.71 10.37 -2.66
N GLU A 113 -20.03 9.92 -1.61
CA GLU A 113 -19.78 8.50 -1.33
C GLU A 113 -21.06 7.77 -0.92
N VAL A 114 -21.83 8.35 0.01
CA VAL A 114 -22.98 7.71 0.64
C VAL A 114 -24.22 7.64 -0.28
N ASN A 115 -24.26 8.41 -1.37
CA ASN A 115 -25.46 8.60 -2.20
C ASN A 115 -26.12 7.30 -2.71
N ASN A 116 -25.34 6.24 -2.91
CA ASN A 116 -25.81 4.95 -3.43
C ASN A 116 -25.72 3.81 -2.42
N TRP A 117 -25.23 4.04 -1.20
CA TRP A 117 -25.06 2.97 -0.23
C TRP A 117 -26.37 2.52 0.38
N THR A 118 -26.48 1.21 0.61
CA THR A 118 -27.56 0.64 1.42
C THR A 118 -27.32 0.94 2.89
N ARG A 119 -28.37 0.85 3.71
CA ARG A 119 -28.26 0.95 5.18
C ARG A 119 -27.17 0.04 5.74
N GLY A 120 -27.07 -1.19 5.25
CA GLY A 120 -26.05 -2.15 5.70
C GLY A 120 -24.63 -1.68 5.38
N LYS A 121 -24.39 -1.23 4.15
CA LYS A 121 -23.10 -0.67 3.75
C LYS A 121 -22.74 0.57 4.58
N ILE A 122 -23.71 1.46 4.84
CA ILE A 122 -23.51 2.63 5.71
C ILE A 122 -23.07 2.23 7.12
N ILE A 123 -23.71 1.21 7.72
CA ILE A 123 -23.34 0.75 9.06
C ILE A 123 -21.90 0.22 9.09
N ALA A 124 -21.50 -0.54 8.08
CA ALA A 124 -20.13 -1.06 7.98
C ALA A 124 -19.11 0.07 7.82
N GLU A 125 -19.33 0.99 6.87
CA GLU A 125 -18.42 2.11 6.62
C GLU A 125 -18.35 3.09 7.80
N MET A 126 -19.47 3.31 8.51
CA MET A 126 -19.47 4.10 9.75
C MET A 126 -18.75 3.38 10.90
N PHE A 127 -18.71 2.05 10.90
CA PHE A 127 -17.92 1.30 11.86
C PHE A 127 -16.43 1.50 11.58
N ASP A 128 -16.02 1.34 10.32
CA ASP A 128 -14.64 1.50 9.88
C ASP A 128 -14.11 2.92 10.17
N GLU A 129 -14.85 3.95 9.75
CA GLU A 129 -14.41 5.35 9.88
C GLU A 129 -14.47 5.87 11.33
N TYR A 130 -15.47 5.47 12.13
CA TYR A 130 -15.73 6.10 13.43
C TYR A 130 -15.54 5.18 14.64
N CYS A 131 -15.53 3.86 14.47
CA CYS A 131 -15.48 2.91 15.58
C CYS A 131 -14.12 2.21 15.71
N GLU A 132 -13.46 1.83 14.61
CA GLU A 132 -12.24 1.01 14.64
C GLU A 132 -11.13 1.62 15.50
N ASP A 133 -10.90 2.93 15.37
CA ASP A 133 -9.84 3.66 16.08
C ASP A 133 -10.21 4.10 17.50
N ILE A 134 -11.42 3.77 17.99
CA ILE A 134 -11.82 4.15 19.36
C ILE A 134 -11.02 3.34 20.38
N PRO A 135 -10.27 4.02 21.28
CA PRO A 135 -9.53 3.32 22.32
C PRO A 135 -10.44 2.44 23.18
N GLY A 136 -10.05 1.20 23.36
CA GLY A 136 -10.76 0.19 24.14
C GLY A 136 -11.83 -0.61 23.40
N LEU A 137 -12.23 -0.23 22.18
CA LEU A 137 -13.25 -0.97 21.44
C LEU A 137 -12.68 -2.26 20.81
N LEU A 138 -11.59 -2.13 20.05
CA LEU A 138 -10.91 -3.22 19.34
C LEU A 138 -9.51 -3.52 19.87
N ASP A 139 -9.14 -2.96 21.02
CA ASP A 139 -7.79 -3.11 21.61
C ASP A 139 -7.47 -4.56 22.00
N GLY A 140 -8.43 -5.26 22.61
CA GLY A 140 -8.21 -6.59 23.17
C GLY A 140 -8.48 -7.70 22.16
N PRO A 141 -8.31 -8.97 22.56
CA PRO A 141 -8.96 -10.08 21.87
C PRO A 141 -10.48 -9.93 21.97
N VAL A 142 -11.11 -9.60 20.85
CA VAL A 142 -12.55 -9.34 20.74
C VAL A 142 -13.11 -9.87 19.43
N PHE A 143 -14.32 -10.38 19.46
CA PHE A 143 -15.08 -10.72 18.26
C PHE A 143 -16.07 -9.60 17.93
N LEU A 144 -15.90 -9.00 16.76
CA LEU A 144 -16.90 -8.14 16.13
C LEU A 144 -17.91 -9.02 15.39
N THR A 145 -19.19 -8.87 15.69
CA THR A 145 -20.28 -9.68 15.13
C THR A 145 -21.37 -8.79 14.54
N GLY A 146 -22.37 -9.39 13.88
CA GLY A 146 -23.54 -8.65 13.40
C GLY A 146 -23.31 -7.89 12.08
N HIS A 147 -22.38 -8.38 11.25
CA HIS A 147 -22.09 -7.80 9.94
C HIS A 147 -23.35 -7.79 9.05
N PRO A 148 -23.69 -6.65 8.43
CA PRO A 148 -24.81 -6.55 7.49
C PRO A 148 -24.67 -7.52 6.31
N VAL A 149 -25.82 -7.90 5.73
CA VAL A 149 -25.86 -8.86 4.61
C VAL A 149 -25.23 -8.32 3.34
N GLU A 150 -25.33 -7.01 3.13
CA GLU A 150 -24.85 -6.31 1.94
C GLU A 150 -23.32 -6.34 1.84
N VAL A 151 -22.60 -6.40 2.98
CA VAL A 151 -21.13 -6.50 3.03
C VAL A 151 -20.63 -7.91 3.28
N SER A 152 -21.52 -8.91 3.25
CA SER A 152 -21.21 -10.30 3.62
C SER A 152 -21.78 -11.30 2.59
N PRO A 153 -21.31 -11.26 1.33
CA PRO A 153 -21.93 -11.98 0.21
C PRO A 153 -21.89 -13.52 0.35
N LEU A 154 -20.93 -14.06 1.11
CA LEU A 154 -20.74 -15.50 1.31
C LEU A 154 -21.28 -16.00 2.65
N ALA A 155 -21.75 -15.10 3.52
CA ALA A 155 -22.17 -15.45 4.86
C ALA A 155 -23.69 -15.70 4.94
N LYS A 156 -24.08 -16.71 5.73
CA LYS A 156 -25.48 -17.05 5.97
C LYS A 156 -26.18 -15.96 6.78
N LYS A 157 -27.40 -15.59 6.38
CA LYS A 157 -28.27 -14.66 7.12
C LYS A 157 -28.58 -15.20 8.52
N ASP A 158 -28.70 -14.30 9.50
CA ASP A 158 -29.24 -14.71 10.79
C ASP A 158 -30.76 -14.99 10.68
N PRO A 159 -31.26 -16.11 11.21
CA PRO A 159 -32.68 -16.46 11.12
C PRO A 159 -33.60 -15.58 11.98
N LYS A 160 -33.06 -14.84 12.96
CA LYS A 160 -33.84 -13.92 13.81
C LYS A 160 -33.85 -12.51 13.24
N ASP A 161 -32.72 -12.04 12.72
CA ASP A 161 -32.61 -10.76 12.03
C ASP A 161 -31.96 -10.94 10.65
N PRO A 162 -32.76 -11.02 9.57
CA PRO A 162 -32.23 -11.27 8.22
C PRO A 162 -31.44 -10.08 7.64
N ARG A 163 -31.38 -8.94 8.32
CA ARG A 163 -30.56 -7.77 7.93
C ARG A 163 -29.07 -8.00 8.20
N ILE A 164 -28.73 -8.96 9.07
CA ILE A 164 -27.35 -9.31 9.42
C ILE A 164 -27.03 -10.75 9.04
N THR A 165 -25.73 -11.06 9.06
CA THR A 165 -25.20 -12.39 8.80
C THR A 165 -24.51 -12.97 10.01
N ARG A 166 -24.38 -14.29 10.00
CA ARG A 166 -23.64 -15.06 11.00
C ARG A 166 -22.14 -15.03 10.70
N ARG A 167 -21.58 -13.82 10.69
CA ARG A 167 -20.17 -13.50 10.44
C ARG A 167 -19.57 -12.83 11.66
N PHE A 168 -18.32 -13.16 11.94
CA PHE A 168 -17.49 -12.41 12.86
C PHE A 168 -16.12 -12.09 12.27
N GLU A 169 -15.53 -11.06 12.83
CA GLU A 169 -14.12 -10.74 12.70
C GLU A 169 -13.49 -10.75 14.08
N ALA A 170 -12.27 -11.27 14.18
CA ALA A 170 -11.53 -11.36 15.43
C ALA A 170 -10.44 -10.30 15.43
N TYR A 171 -10.43 -9.44 16.44
CA TYR A 171 -9.48 -8.34 16.57
C TYR A 171 -8.53 -8.56 17.76
N ILE A 172 -7.28 -8.10 17.62
CA ILE A 172 -6.31 -7.87 18.70
C ILE A 172 -5.49 -6.64 18.31
N ASN A 173 -5.23 -5.72 19.25
CA ASN A 173 -4.47 -4.48 19.01
C ASN A 173 -5.10 -3.58 17.92
N GLY A 174 -6.43 -3.62 17.77
CA GLY A 174 -7.15 -2.92 16.70
C GLY A 174 -6.98 -3.55 15.32
N TRP A 175 -6.31 -4.70 15.20
CA TRP A 175 -6.09 -5.36 13.93
C TRP A 175 -7.00 -6.57 13.79
N GLU A 176 -7.63 -6.69 12.63
CA GLU A 176 -8.32 -7.92 12.24
C GLU A 176 -7.28 -9.06 12.09
N LEU A 177 -7.43 -10.12 12.87
CA LEU A 177 -6.63 -11.35 12.74
C LEU A 177 -7.33 -12.40 11.89
N SER A 178 -8.65 -12.33 11.83
CA SER A 178 -9.47 -13.40 11.27
C SER A 178 -10.84 -12.89 10.86
N ASN A 179 -11.35 -13.46 9.78
CA ASN A 179 -12.72 -13.34 9.32
C ASN A 179 -13.32 -14.74 9.20
N ALA A 180 -14.56 -14.92 9.66
CA ALA A 180 -15.20 -16.22 9.74
C ALA A 180 -16.72 -16.12 9.74
N PHE A 181 -17.38 -17.14 9.23
CA PHE A 181 -18.84 -17.14 9.16
C PHE A 181 -19.44 -18.56 9.12
N SER A 182 -20.75 -18.61 9.39
CA SER A 182 -21.55 -19.74 8.90
C SER A 182 -21.71 -19.61 7.39
N GLU A 183 -21.22 -20.58 6.65
CA GLU A 183 -21.19 -20.57 5.19
C GLU A 183 -22.59 -20.50 4.57
N LEU A 184 -22.74 -19.67 3.54
CA LEU A 184 -23.92 -19.65 2.70
C LEU A 184 -23.93 -20.90 1.81
N ASN A 185 -24.83 -21.81 2.13
CA ASN A 185 -24.98 -23.09 1.42
C ASN A 185 -26.28 -23.19 0.62
N ASP A 186 -27.04 -22.09 0.49
CA ASP A 186 -28.21 -22.00 -0.37
C ASP A 186 -27.76 -21.49 -1.76
N PRO A 187 -27.80 -22.32 -2.82
CA PRO A 187 -27.34 -21.93 -4.14
C PRO A 187 -28.18 -20.80 -4.75
N ILE A 188 -29.46 -20.67 -4.37
CA ILE A 188 -30.34 -19.64 -4.90
C ILE A 188 -29.95 -18.27 -4.33
N ASP A 189 -29.79 -18.17 -3.01
CA ASP A 189 -29.32 -16.93 -2.35
C ASP A 189 -27.90 -16.58 -2.79
N GLN A 190 -27.00 -17.57 -2.94
CA GLN A 190 -25.64 -17.31 -3.41
C GLN A 190 -25.61 -16.75 -4.84
N TYR A 191 -26.43 -17.29 -5.74
CA TYR A 191 -26.56 -16.78 -7.11
C TYR A 191 -27.07 -15.34 -7.13
N GLU A 192 -28.11 -15.02 -6.34
CA GLU A 192 -28.66 -13.67 -6.26
C GLU A 192 -27.63 -12.66 -5.76
N ARG A 193 -26.81 -13.03 -4.77
CA ARG A 193 -25.75 -12.15 -4.24
C ARG A 193 -24.62 -11.93 -5.24
N PHE A 194 -24.18 -12.97 -5.94
CA PHE A 194 -23.21 -12.80 -7.02
C PHE A 194 -23.76 -11.99 -8.19
N ALA A 195 -25.05 -12.10 -8.50
CA ALA A 195 -25.68 -11.29 -9.54
C ALA A 195 -25.68 -9.80 -9.16
N GLU A 196 -25.91 -9.46 -7.89
CA GLU A 196 -25.81 -8.07 -7.42
C GLU A 196 -24.36 -7.56 -7.42
N GLN A 197 -23.40 -8.35 -6.92
CA GLN A 197 -21.98 -7.97 -6.94
C GLN A 197 -21.44 -7.81 -8.37
N GLN A 198 -21.85 -8.68 -9.31
CA GLN A 198 -21.53 -8.51 -10.73
C GLN A 198 -22.16 -7.23 -11.30
N ARG A 199 -23.35 -6.84 -10.84
CA ARG A 199 -23.97 -5.57 -11.24
C ARG A 199 -23.18 -4.37 -10.72
N GLU A 200 -22.67 -4.43 -9.50
CA GLU A 200 -21.82 -3.39 -8.92
C GLU A 200 -20.50 -3.23 -9.70
N LEU A 201 -19.86 -4.34 -10.08
CA LEU A 201 -18.71 -4.36 -10.98
C LEU A 201 -19.03 -3.75 -12.36
N ASP A 202 -20.12 -4.18 -13.00
CA ASP A 202 -20.52 -3.72 -14.34
C ASP A 202 -20.84 -2.21 -14.37
N LEU A 203 -21.31 -1.66 -13.24
CA LEU A 203 -21.59 -0.25 -13.05
C LEU A 203 -20.37 0.56 -12.59
N GLY A 204 -19.26 -0.10 -12.24
CA GLY A 204 -18.06 0.54 -11.68
C GLY A 204 -18.31 1.22 -10.34
N LEU A 205 -19.24 0.68 -9.54
CA LEU A 205 -19.56 1.19 -8.20
C LEU A 205 -18.60 0.67 -7.14
N ASP A 206 -18.09 -0.55 -7.34
CA ASP A 206 -17.14 -1.22 -6.46
C ASP A 206 -16.21 -2.09 -7.32
N ASP A 207 -14.93 -1.72 -7.39
CA ASP A 207 -13.91 -2.47 -8.16
C ASP A 207 -13.48 -3.77 -7.44
N GLU A 208 -13.86 -3.95 -6.17
CA GLU A 208 -13.54 -5.11 -5.33
C GLU A 208 -14.71 -6.12 -5.20
N ALA A 209 -15.86 -5.82 -5.80
CA ALA A 209 -17.01 -6.70 -5.78
C ALA A 209 -16.72 -8.07 -6.43
N HIS A 210 -17.39 -9.12 -5.97
CA HIS A 210 -17.14 -10.50 -6.40
C HIS A 210 -17.71 -10.78 -7.80
N PRO A 211 -16.92 -11.32 -8.75
CA PRO A 211 -17.44 -11.71 -10.06
C PRO A 211 -18.33 -12.94 -9.95
N MET A 212 -19.25 -13.10 -10.91
CA MET A 212 -20.10 -14.29 -10.99
C MET A 212 -19.28 -15.57 -11.24
N ASP A 213 -19.31 -16.50 -10.29
CA ASP A 213 -18.76 -17.86 -10.44
C ASP A 213 -19.88 -18.90 -10.52
N MET A 214 -20.26 -19.23 -11.76
CA MET A 214 -21.27 -20.25 -12.02
C MET A 214 -20.81 -21.67 -11.65
N ASP A 215 -19.51 -21.95 -11.65
CA ASP A 215 -19.02 -23.29 -11.26
C ASP A 215 -19.18 -23.50 -9.76
N PHE A 216 -18.89 -22.47 -8.96
CA PHE A 216 -19.15 -22.46 -7.53
C PHE A 216 -20.65 -22.61 -7.21
N VAL A 217 -21.52 -21.86 -7.90
CA VAL A 217 -22.98 -21.99 -7.73
C VAL A 217 -23.45 -23.41 -8.08
N ASN A 218 -23.00 -23.97 -9.19
CA ASN A 218 -23.32 -25.35 -9.57
C ASN A 218 -22.83 -26.36 -8.52
N ALA A 219 -21.68 -26.13 -7.89
CA ALA A 219 -21.18 -26.98 -6.81
C ALA A 219 -22.09 -26.93 -5.56
N LEU A 220 -22.63 -25.76 -5.23
CA LEU A 220 -23.61 -25.62 -4.14
C LEU A 220 -24.94 -26.33 -4.46
N GLU A 221 -25.38 -26.36 -5.72
CA GLU A 221 -26.58 -27.08 -6.16
C GLU A 221 -26.48 -28.61 -5.96
N VAL A 222 -25.27 -29.17 -6.00
CA VAL A 222 -25.04 -30.59 -5.65
C VAL A 222 -25.29 -30.85 -4.17
N GLY A 223 -25.15 -29.81 -3.33
CA GLY A 223 -25.47 -29.82 -1.92
C GLY A 223 -24.22 -29.70 -1.04
N MET A 224 -24.01 -28.51 -0.47
CA MET A 224 -23.05 -28.28 0.60
C MET A 224 -23.75 -28.41 1.97
N PRO A 225 -23.23 -29.23 2.92
CA PRO A 225 -23.80 -29.29 4.27
C PRO A 225 -23.65 -27.92 4.97
N PRO A 226 -24.44 -27.64 6.03
CA PRO A 226 -24.15 -26.51 6.90
C PRO A 226 -22.69 -26.55 7.33
N THR A 227 -21.94 -25.47 7.15
CA THR A 227 -20.49 -25.44 7.32
C THR A 227 -20.10 -24.15 8.03
N GLY A 228 -19.09 -24.20 8.89
CA GLY A 228 -18.40 -23.02 9.40
C GLY A 228 -17.07 -22.87 8.67
N GLY A 229 -16.77 -21.66 8.21
CA GLY A 229 -15.48 -21.31 7.63
C GLY A 229 -14.75 -20.27 8.47
N LEU A 230 -13.43 -20.35 8.46
CA LEU A 230 -12.52 -19.51 9.23
C LEU A 230 -11.27 -19.23 8.41
N GLY A 231 -10.99 -17.95 8.17
CA GLY A 231 -9.72 -17.45 7.63
C GLY A 231 -8.91 -16.77 8.74
N ILE A 232 -7.60 -17.03 8.79
CA ILE A 232 -6.68 -16.40 9.76
C ILE A 232 -5.49 -15.81 9.00
N GLY A 233 -5.22 -14.53 9.24
CA GLY A 233 -4.00 -13.86 8.80
C GLY A 233 -2.79 -14.34 9.59
N VAL A 234 -2.09 -15.35 9.07
CA VAL A 234 -0.96 -15.99 9.78
C VAL A 234 0.16 -14.99 10.03
N ASP A 235 0.49 -14.13 9.06
CA ASP A 235 1.56 -13.14 9.21
C ASP A 235 1.26 -12.16 10.37
N ARG A 236 0.01 -11.67 10.49
CA ARG A 236 -0.42 -10.79 11.61
C ARG A 236 -0.34 -11.53 12.96
N LEU A 237 -0.75 -12.79 13.01
CA LEU A 237 -0.62 -13.61 14.21
C LEU A 237 0.85 -13.79 14.61
N VAL A 238 1.75 -14.07 13.66
CA VAL A 238 3.18 -14.15 13.94
C VAL A 238 3.70 -12.81 14.47
N MET A 239 3.36 -11.68 13.83
CA MET A 239 3.77 -10.35 14.29
C MET A 239 3.44 -10.09 15.74
N LEU A 240 2.21 -10.42 16.17
CA LEU A 240 1.77 -10.27 17.54
C LEU A 240 2.55 -11.17 18.50
N LEU A 241 2.76 -12.43 18.14
CA LEU A 241 3.46 -13.40 18.97
C LEU A 241 4.97 -13.08 19.11
N THR A 242 5.57 -12.45 18.11
CA THR A 242 7.02 -12.17 18.05
C THR A 242 7.37 -10.70 18.31
N ASP A 243 6.43 -9.88 18.77
CA ASP A 243 6.63 -8.44 19.03
C ASP A 243 7.25 -7.70 17.83
N SER A 244 6.74 -7.99 16.63
CA SER A 244 7.27 -7.45 15.37
C SER A 244 6.41 -6.31 14.84
N SER A 245 7.02 -5.13 14.71
CA SER A 245 6.34 -3.87 14.37
C SER A 245 5.86 -3.76 12.91
N THR A 246 6.33 -4.64 12.03
CA THR A 246 5.92 -4.69 10.63
C THR A 246 5.90 -6.11 10.08
N ILE A 247 4.99 -6.38 9.14
CA ILE A 247 4.89 -7.64 8.39
C ILE A 247 6.20 -8.02 7.69
N ARG A 248 7.04 -7.03 7.37
CA ARG A 248 8.36 -7.26 6.76
C ARG A 248 9.35 -7.97 7.69
N ASP A 249 9.15 -7.88 9.00
CA ASP A 249 10.02 -8.53 9.98
C ASP A 249 9.69 -10.03 10.13
N VAL A 250 8.47 -10.44 9.71
CA VAL A 250 8.02 -11.84 9.76
C VAL A 250 8.05 -12.54 8.40
N GLN A 251 8.31 -11.80 7.31
CA GLN A 251 8.51 -12.33 5.97
C GLN A 251 10.01 -12.37 5.64
N LEU A 252 10.53 -13.55 5.23
CA LEU A 252 11.96 -13.69 4.87
C LEU A 252 12.37 -12.81 3.67
N PHE A 253 11.47 -12.66 2.71
CA PHE A 253 11.67 -11.89 1.48
C PHE A 253 10.41 -11.03 1.21
N PRO A 254 10.21 -9.93 1.96
CA PRO A 254 9.05 -9.08 1.74
C PRO A 254 9.11 -8.42 0.36
N VAL A 255 7.95 -8.15 -0.24
CA VAL A 255 7.89 -7.39 -1.49
C VAL A 255 8.43 -6.00 -1.23
N MET A 256 9.52 -5.67 -1.93
CA MET A 256 10.11 -4.34 -1.88
C MET A 256 9.66 -3.56 -3.10
N LYS A 257 9.38 -2.27 -2.91
CA LYS A 257 9.30 -1.36 -4.06
C LYS A 257 10.61 -1.49 -4.83
N PRO A 258 10.58 -1.65 -6.16
CA PRO A 258 11.80 -1.62 -6.93
C PRO A 258 12.59 -0.38 -6.53
N LEU A 259 13.85 -0.57 -6.18
CA LEU A 259 14.83 0.50 -6.31
C LEU A 259 14.66 0.94 -7.77
N GLY A 260 14.16 2.15 -8.00
CA GLY A 260 13.79 2.60 -9.34
C GLY A 260 14.89 2.22 -10.33
N LYS A 261 14.53 1.87 -11.57
CA LYS A 261 15.51 1.53 -12.63
C LYS A 261 16.44 2.72 -12.91
N GLY A 262 17.42 2.92 -12.04
CA GLY A 262 18.73 3.41 -12.34
C GLY A 262 19.61 2.18 -12.39
N SER A 263 20.28 2.00 -13.53
CA SER A 263 21.57 1.32 -13.68
C SER A 263 22.25 0.91 -12.36
N GLY A 264 22.72 -0.33 -12.27
CA GLY A 264 23.56 -0.81 -11.17
C GLY A 264 24.59 0.23 -10.75
N SER A 265 24.35 0.80 -9.58
CA SER A 265 25.30 1.55 -8.79
C SER A 265 24.95 1.21 -7.35
N GLU A 266 25.91 0.65 -6.64
CA GLU A 266 25.90 0.42 -5.20
C GLU A 266 25.07 1.48 -4.49
N GLU A 267 24.19 1.06 -3.57
CA GLU A 267 23.48 1.96 -2.67
C GLU A 267 24.50 2.86 -1.96
N LYS A 268 24.71 4.06 -2.51
CA LYS A 268 25.21 5.18 -1.72
C LYS A 268 24.10 5.46 -0.73
N ALA A 269 24.31 4.98 0.50
CA ALA A 269 23.51 5.30 1.67
C ALA A 269 22.99 6.74 1.55
N GLU A 270 21.66 6.92 1.56
CA GLU A 270 21.04 8.23 1.60
C GLU A 270 21.56 8.97 2.83
N ARG A 271 22.56 9.83 2.60
CA ARG A 271 23.12 10.69 3.63
C ARG A 271 22.06 11.75 3.88
N LYS A 272 21.22 11.58 4.92
CA LYS A 272 20.34 12.65 5.39
C LYS A 272 21.23 13.85 5.75
N LEU A 273 21.23 14.87 4.89
CA LEU A 273 21.98 16.11 5.11
C LEU A 273 21.28 16.91 6.22
N ASP A 274 22.03 17.30 7.23
CA ASP A 274 21.57 18.27 8.22
C ASP A 274 21.58 19.66 7.56
N LEU A 275 20.39 20.13 7.17
CA LEU A 275 20.22 21.38 6.42
C LEU A 275 20.72 22.61 7.17
N SER A 276 20.94 22.53 8.49
CA SER A 276 21.51 23.62 9.28
C SER A 276 22.99 23.89 8.98
N LYS A 277 23.69 22.94 8.36
CA LYS A 277 25.12 23.03 7.99
C LYS A 277 25.36 23.45 6.55
N VAL A 278 24.29 23.65 5.78
CA VAL A 278 24.36 24.11 4.39
C VAL A 278 24.58 25.61 4.36
N LYS A 279 25.63 26.05 3.66
CA LYS A 279 25.85 27.47 3.40
C LYS A 279 25.16 27.86 2.10
N VAL A 280 24.13 28.68 2.19
CA VAL A 280 23.44 29.24 1.02
C VAL A 280 24.26 30.41 0.48
N GLU A 281 24.67 30.34 -0.79
CA GLU A 281 25.31 31.47 -1.47
C GLU A 281 24.32 32.64 -1.61
N PRO A 282 24.78 33.90 -1.57
CA PRO A 282 23.90 35.05 -1.77
C PRO A 282 23.12 34.91 -3.08
N LEU A 283 21.81 35.10 -3.00
CA LEU A 283 20.97 35.15 -4.19
C LEU A 283 21.37 36.36 -5.04
N PHE A 284 21.29 36.23 -6.36
CA PHE A 284 21.51 37.34 -7.26
C PHE A 284 20.50 38.46 -6.98
N GLU A 285 21.00 39.68 -6.76
CA GLU A 285 20.15 40.87 -6.55
C GLU A 285 19.56 41.41 -7.86
N GLU A 286 20.22 41.14 -8.98
CA GLU A 286 19.75 41.54 -10.32
C GLU A 286 18.78 40.50 -10.89
N PHE A 287 17.59 40.95 -11.27
CA PHE A 287 16.61 40.10 -11.95
C PHE A 287 17.02 39.88 -13.42
N VAL A 288 16.94 38.62 -13.87
CA VAL A 288 17.06 38.26 -15.29
C VAL A 288 15.67 38.30 -15.92
N ASP A 289 15.52 39.02 -17.03
CA ASP A 289 14.27 39.03 -17.77
C ASP A 289 14.05 37.72 -18.57
N PHE A 290 12.79 37.41 -18.86
CA PHE A 290 12.42 36.17 -19.55
C PHE A 290 13.01 36.05 -20.97
N ASP A 291 13.16 37.15 -21.71
CA ASP A 291 13.74 37.13 -23.05
C ASP A 291 15.24 36.78 -23.00
N THR A 292 15.94 37.28 -21.99
CA THR A 292 17.34 36.95 -21.72
C THR A 292 17.51 35.48 -21.31
N PHE A 293 16.68 34.97 -20.39
CA PHE A 293 16.74 33.58 -19.95
C PHE A 293 16.39 32.59 -21.09
N SER A 294 15.31 32.87 -21.82
CA SER A 294 14.80 31.98 -22.89
C SER A 294 15.72 31.87 -24.11
N LYS A 295 16.72 32.76 -24.24
CA LYS A 295 17.79 32.65 -25.25
C LYS A 295 18.75 31.50 -24.99
N SER A 296 18.86 30.99 -23.77
CA SER A 296 19.68 29.82 -23.48
C SER A 296 18.95 28.54 -23.91
N ASP A 297 19.60 27.71 -24.72
CA ASP A 297 19.00 26.46 -25.22
C ASP A 297 19.38 25.29 -24.30
N PHE A 298 18.50 25.01 -23.34
CA PHE A 298 18.62 23.89 -22.41
C PHE A 298 18.03 22.62 -23.03
N ARG A 299 18.87 21.59 -23.16
CA ARG A 299 18.49 20.31 -23.76
C ARG A 299 18.83 19.14 -22.87
N VAL A 300 17.97 18.14 -22.93
CA VAL A 300 18.29 16.79 -22.47
C VAL A 300 19.29 16.17 -23.44
N VAL A 301 20.39 15.65 -22.91
CA VAL A 301 21.45 15.00 -23.67
C VAL A 301 21.71 13.59 -23.14
N LYS A 302 21.96 12.64 -24.04
CA LYS A 302 22.37 11.27 -23.67
C LYS A 302 23.87 11.12 -23.81
N VAL A 303 24.53 10.55 -22.81
CA VAL A 303 25.98 10.30 -22.85
C VAL A 303 26.27 9.05 -23.68
N LEU A 304 26.81 9.25 -24.89
CA LEU A 304 27.23 8.16 -25.77
C LEU A 304 28.61 7.61 -25.38
N ALA A 305 29.51 8.50 -24.97
CA ALA A 305 30.82 8.14 -24.45
C ALA A 305 31.31 9.22 -23.47
N CYS A 306 32.12 8.81 -22.50
CA CYS A 306 32.81 9.70 -21.58
C CYS A 306 34.25 9.21 -21.43
N GLU A 307 35.22 10.13 -21.57
CA GLU A 307 36.65 9.81 -21.57
C GLU A 307 37.40 10.81 -20.68
N GLU A 308 38.43 10.35 -19.99
CA GLU A 308 39.33 11.28 -19.30
C GLU A 308 40.18 12.09 -20.29
N VAL A 309 40.35 13.39 -20.04
CA VAL A 309 41.20 14.23 -20.90
C VAL A 309 42.67 14.01 -20.56
N PRO A 310 43.52 13.54 -21.50
CA PRO A 310 44.94 13.34 -21.25
C PRO A 310 45.61 14.61 -20.72
N LYS A 311 46.42 14.48 -19.66
CA LYS A 311 47.12 15.59 -18.97
C LYS A 311 46.23 16.51 -18.13
N SER A 312 44.92 16.25 -18.01
CA SER A 312 44.04 16.95 -17.06
C SER A 312 43.73 16.08 -15.85
N LYS A 313 43.81 16.67 -14.66
CA LYS A 313 43.37 16.03 -13.41
C LYS A 313 41.88 16.23 -13.11
N LYS A 314 41.22 17.17 -13.80
CA LYS A 314 39.86 17.62 -13.48
C LYS A 314 38.83 17.37 -14.59
N LEU A 315 39.26 17.18 -15.83
CA LEU A 315 38.35 17.20 -16.98
C LEU A 315 37.97 15.80 -17.46
N LEU A 316 36.67 15.62 -17.67
CA LEU A 316 36.07 14.57 -18.48
C LEU A 316 35.58 15.16 -19.81
N LYS A 317 35.71 14.38 -20.89
CA LYS A 317 35.23 14.70 -22.24
C LYS A 317 34.01 13.83 -22.53
N PHE A 318 32.90 14.47 -22.80
CA PHE A 318 31.63 13.83 -23.13
C PHE A 318 31.41 13.86 -24.64
N THR A 319 30.99 12.73 -25.20
CA THR A 319 30.34 12.65 -26.51
C THR A 319 28.85 12.42 -26.27
N LEU A 320 28.04 13.37 -26.69
CA LEU A 320 26.63 13.49 -26.32
C LEU A 320 25.73 13.41 -27.56
N ASN A 321 24.57 12.78 -27.40
CA ASN A 321 23.44 12.93 -28.31
C ASN A 321 22.51 14.02 -27.75
N ASP A 322 22.35 15.11 -28.49
CA ASP A 322 21.48 16.24 -28.15
C ASP A 322 20.20 16.31 -28.99
N GLY A 323 19.89 15.24 -29.74
CA GLY A 323 18.73 15.16 -30.63
C GLY A 323 18.89 15.87 -31.98
N SER A 324 20.02 16.55 -32.24
CA SER A 324 20.29 17.24 -33.51
C SER A 324 20.66 16.31 -34.68
N GLY A 325 20.91 15.03 -34.39
CA GLY A 325 21.44 14.05 -35.35
C GLY A 325 22.96 14.11 -35.53
N GLN A 326 23.65 15.05 -34.87
CA GLN A 326 25.12 15.08 -34.77
C GLN A 326 25.56 14.84 -33.32
N THR A 327 26.79 14.36 -33.15
CA THR A 327 27.36 14.21 -31.80
C THR A 327 27.93 15.53 -31.32
N ARG A 328 27.67 15.85 -30.05
CA ARG A 328 28.20 17.06 -29.40
C ARG A 328 29.32 16.69 -28.44
N THR A 329 30.39 17.50 -28.43
CA THR A 329 31.47 17.38 -27.45
C THR A 329 31.34 18.45 -26.38
N ILE A 330 31.31 18.05 -25.11
CA ILE A 330 31.39 18.96 -23.95
C ILE A 330 32.49 18.47 -23.02
N LEU A 331 33.31 19.38 -22.51
CA LEU A 331 34.29 19.09 -21.46
C LEU A 331 33.77 19.62 -20.12
N SER A 332 33.79 18.79 -19.08
CA SER A 332 33.32 19.16 -17.73
C SER A 332 34.35 18.84 -16.66
N GLY A 333 34.45 19.72 -15.66
CA GLY A 333 35.44 19.70 -14.58
C GLY A 333 35.12 18.76 -13.41
N ILE A 334 34.38 17.67 -13.64
CA ILE A 334 33.75 16.86 -12.60
C ILE A 334 34.48 15.55 -12.29
N LYS A 335 35.70 15.37 -12.80
CA LYS A 335 36.48 14.12 -12.64
C LYS A 335 36.78 13.76 -11.17
N GLU A 336 36.86 14.75 -10.28
CA GLU A 336 37.10 14.51 -8.85
C GLU A 336 35.86 13.92 -8.15
N THR A 337 34.68 14.10 -8.73
CA THR A 337 33.39 13.63 -8.19
C THR A 337 32.88 12.38 -8.91
N TYR A 338 33.12 12.28 -10.22
CA TYR A 338 32.60 11.20 -11.06
C TYR A 338 33.69 10.50 -11.90
N SER A 339 33.57 9.19 -12.08
CA SER A 339 34.34 8.40 -13.05
C SER A 339 33.79 8.53 -14.46
N ALA A 340 34.59 8.21 -15.47
CA ALA A 340 34.13 8.27 -16.86
C ALA A 340 33.10 7.17 -17.14
N GLU A 341 33.33 5.97 -16.59
CA GLU A 341 32.54 4.77 -16.82
C GLU A 341 31.11 4.90 -16.29
N GLU A 342 30.92 5.53 -15.12
CA GLU A 342 29.59 5.65 -14.50
C GLU A 342 28.67 6.64 -15.23
N LEU A 343 29.23 7.53 -16.04
CA LEU A 343 28.49 8.55 -16.76
C LEU A 343 28.03 8.09 -18.15
N VAL A 344 28.60 7.01 -18.69
CA VAL A 344 28.19 6.47 -19.99
C VAL A 344 26.76 5.94 -19.90
N GLY A 345 25.91 6.31 -20.86
CA GLY A 345 24.50 5.94 -20.91
C GLY A 345 23.58 6.84 -20.08
N LYS A 346 24.11 7.73 -19.23
CA LYS A 346 23.31 8.63 -18.40
C LYS A 346 22.60 9.71 -19.23
N THR A 347 21.51 10.22 -18.67
CA THR A 347 20.70 11.30 -19.20
C THR A 347 20.97 12.59 -18.42
N LEU A 348 21.49 13.61 -19.08
CA LEU A 348 21.95 14.85 -18.45
C LEU A 348 21.25 16.08 -19.04
N VAL A 349 21.40 17.22 -18.38
CA VAL A 349 20.99 18.54 -18.90
C VAL A 349 22.21 19.34 -19.35
N ALA A 350 22.14 19.90 -20.54
CA ALA A 350 23.17 20.77 -21.09
C ALA A 350 22.61 22.06 -21.69
N ILE A 351 23.40 23.14 -21.62
CA ILE A 351 23.20 24.31 -22.47
C ILE A 351 23.97 24.07 -23.78
N THR A 352 23.26 24.01 -24.90
CA THR A 352 23.81 23.57 -26.19
C THR A 352 24.18 24.71 -27.13
N ASN A 353 23.75 25.94 -26.83
CA ASN A 353 23.97 27.11 -27.69
C ASN A 353 25.02 28.10 -27.15
N LEU A 354 25.88 27.67 -26.22
CA LEU A 354 27.04 28.46 -25.81
C LEU A 354 28.12 28.45 -26.88
N PRO A 355 28.86 29.57 -27.08
CA PRO A 355 30.01 29.60 -27.97
C PRO A 355 31.05 28.54 -27.60
N PRO A 356 31.66 27.83 -28.57
CA PRO A 356 32.68 26.84 -28.28
C PRO A 356 33.87 27.43 -27.51
N ARG A 357 34.30 26.75 -26.44
CA ARG A 357 35.46 27.13 -25.64
C ARG A 357 36.58 26.10 -25.78
N LYS A 358 37.78 26.55 -26.12
CA LYS A 358 38.96 25.67 -26.15
C LYS A 358 39.45 25.38 -24.73
N MET A 359 39.55 24.10 -24.40
CA MET A 359 40.03 23.60 -23.12
C MET A 359 41.02 22.45 -23.40
N MET A 360 42.27 22.60 -22.97
CA MET A 360 43.33 21.60 -23.19
C MET A 360 43.50 21.15 -24.66
N GLY A 361 43.23 22.05 -25.61
CA GLY A 361 43.33 21.78 -27.05
C GLY A 361 42.09 21.15 -27.70
N LEU A 362 41.04 20.88 -26.93
CA LEU A 362 39.74 20.38 -27.41
C LEU A 362 38.68 21.49 -27.35
N GLU A 363 37.69 21.44 -28.25
CA GLU A 363 36.57 22.38 -28.24
C GLU A 363 35.41 21.81 -27.42
N SER A 364 34.98 22.56 -26.40
CA SER A 364 33.77 22.29 -25.62
C SER A 364 32.62 23.12 -26.18
N CYS A 365 31.63 22.45 -26.78
CA CYS A 365 30.51 23.06 -27.49
C CYS A 365 29.24 23.04 -26.64
N GLY A 366 29.33 23.59 -25.42
CA GLY A 366 28.23 23.63 -24.47
C GLY A 366 28.71 23.52 -23.03
N MET A 367 27.75 23.42 -22.10
CA MET A 367 28.00 23.26 -20.67
C MET A 367 26.98 22.28 -20.07
N LEU A 368 27.46 21.30 -19.30
CA LEU A 368 26.60 20.44 -18.47
C LEU A 368 26.20 21.17 -17.19
N LEU A 369 25.00 20.92 -16.67
CA LEU A 369 24.52 21.52 -15.44
C LEU A 369 24.76 20.62 -14.23
N SER A 370 25.25 21.21 -13.14
CA SER A 370 25.45 20.57 -11.85
C SER A 370 25.04 21.51 -10.72
N ALA A 371 24.48 20.96 -9.65
CA ALA A 371 24.32 21.64 -8.38
C ALA A 371 25.63 21.54 -7.57
N ILE A 372 25.97 22.62 -6.87
CA ILE A 372 27.11 22.69 -5.96
C ILE A 372 26.57 23.14 -4.60
N CYS A 373 27.01 22.47 -3.53
CA CYS A 373 26.61 22.75 -2.17
C CYS A 373 27.85 22.82 -1.27
N ASP A 374 28.07 23.93 -0.57
CA ASP A 374 29.06 24.03 0.50
C ASP A 374 28.44 23.50 1.80
N TYR A 375 28.94 22.35 2.25
CA TYR A 375 28.48 21.66 3.45
C TYR A 375 29.66 21.47 4.41
N ASP A 376 29.65 22.20 5.54
CA ASP A 376 30.70 22.15 6.57
C ASP A 376 32.13 22.42 6.04
N GLY A 377 32.25 23.25 4.99
CA GLY A 377 33.53 23.57 4.35
C GLY A 377 33.98 22.59 3.26
N GLU A 378 33.16 21.58 2.93
CA GLU A 378 33.36 20.67 1.80
C GLU A 378 32.40 21.01 0.65
N GLU A 379 32.92 21.09 -0.57
CA GLU A 379 32.12 21.30 -1.78
C GLU A 379 31.55 19.96 -2.28
N ILE A 380 30.23 19.82 -2.22
CA ILE A 380 29.50 18.67 -2.74
C ILE A 380 28.94 19.06 -4.11
N LEU A 381 29.42 18.39 -5.16
CA LEU A 381 28.92 18.55 -6.53
C LEU A 381 27.96 17.40 -6.87
N SER A 382 26.83 17.74 -7.49
CA SER A 382 25.89 16.77 -8.04
C SER A 382 25.48 17.15 -9.45
N LEU A 383 25.77 16.28 -10.43
CA LEU A 383 25.39 16.50 -11.82
C LEU A 383 23.87 16.36 -11.98
N LEU A 384 23.23 17.26 -12.73
CA LEU A 384 21.79 17.19 -12.95
C LEU A 384 21.47 16.06 -13.93
N MET A 385 21.10 14.90 -13.37
CA MET A 385 20.69 13.71 -14.11
C MET A 385 19.15 13.63 -14.16
N LEU A 386 18.60 13.31 -15.32
CA LEU A 386 17.18 13.11 -15.54
C LEU A 386 16.86 11.63 -15.72
N ASP A 387 15.56 11.30 -15.66
CA ASP A 387 15.06 9.96 -15.97
C ASP A 387 15.41 9.54 -17.42
N ASP A 388 15.78 8.27 -17.59
CA ASP A 388 16.23 7.74 -18.87
C ASP A 388 15.12 7.63 -19.93
N SER A 389 13.84 7.68 -19.54
CA SER A 389 12.71 7.72 -20.47
C SER A 389 12.64 9.02 -21.29
N ILE A 390 13.27 10.10 -20.82
CA ILE A 390 13.24 11.38 -21.53
C ILE A 390 14.20 11.35 -22.72
N PRO A 391 13.73 11.60 -23.96
CA PRO A 391 14.54 11.47 -25.16
C PRO A 391 15.59 12.60 -25.29
N ALA A 392 16.69 12.31 -25.97
CA ALA A 392 17.67 13.33 -26.36
C ALA A 392 17.02 14.45 -27.17
N GLY A 393 17.38 15.70 -26.87
CA GLY A 393 16.86 16.89 -27.55
C GLY A 393 15.56 17.44 -26.98
N ALA A 394 14.95 16.78 -25.99
CA ALA A 394 13.85 17.38 -25.22
C ALA A 394 14.29 18.73 -24.65
N LYS A 395 13.41 19.73 -24.75
CA LYS A 395 13.68 21.11 -24.35
C LYS A 395 13.22 21.32 -22.91
N LEU A 396 14.03 22.03 -22.11
CA LEU A 396 13.62 22.52 -20.80
C LEU A 396 13.14 23.96 -20.96
N TYR A 397 11.98 24.28 -20.38
CA TYR A 397 11.33 25.59 -20.43
C TYR A 397 11.44 26.33 -19.12
#